data_AF-A0A7Z0LSV7-F1
#
_entry.id   AF-A0A7Z0LSV7-F1
#
_cell.length_a   1.000
_cell.length_b   1.000
_cell.length_c   1.000
_cell.angle_alpha   90.00
_cell.angle_beta   90.00
_cell.angle_gamma   90.00
#
_symmetry.space_group_name_H-M   'P 1'
#
loop_
_entity.id
_entity.type
_entity.pdbx_description
1 polymer ?
#
loop_
_entity_poly.entity_id
_entity_poly.type
_entity_poly.pdbx_seq_one_letter_code
_entity_poly.pdbx_strand_id
1 'polypeptide(L)' 'MAHRHRRYGAGMIYLKLRKAGKQDNHKRVERLYTAAQLQVKCLKHKKLTASERNPLSRSSTVTQV' A
#
# COMPACT_ATOMS: atom_id res chain seq x y z
N MET A 1 -6.01 6.39 18.83
CA MET A 1 -5.81 7.23 17.62
C MET A 1 -5.45 6.41 16.39
N ALA A 2 -4.43 5.54 16.45
CA ALA A 2 -4.02 4.73 15.28
C ALA A 2 -5.14 3.85 14.69
N HIS A 3 -5.95 3.19 15.53
CA HIS A 3 -7.09 2.37 15.07
C HIS A 3 -8.18 3.16 14.33
N ARG A 4 -8.38 4.46 14.60
CA ARG A 4 -9.38 5.30 13.91
C ARG A 4 -8.91 5.76 12.52
N HIS A 5 -7.62 5.65 12.22
CA HIS A 5 -7.01 6.16 10.99
C HIS A 5 -6.24 5.05 10.24
N ARG A 6 -6.91 3.93 9.96
CA ARG A 6 -6.31 2.76 9.28
C ARG A 6 -5.76 3.05 7.87
N ARG A 7 -6.20 4.12 7.21
CA ARG A 7 -5.71 4.56 5.88
C ARG A 7 -4.40 5.35 5.96
N TYR A 8 -3.99 5.76 7.15
CA TYR A 8 -2.85 6.64 7.33
C TYR A 8 -1.63 5.85 7.75
N GLY A 9 -0.50 6.09 7.08
CA GLY A 9 0.80 5.60 7.52
C GLY A 9 1.27 6.26 8.81
N ALA A 10 2.32 5.71 9.40
CA ALA A 10 2.89 6.18 10.66
C ALA A 10 3.23 7.69 10.65
N GLY A 11 3.79 8.21 9.54
CA GLY A 11 4.12 9.64 9.42
C GLY A 11 2.90 10.57 9.48
N MET A 12 1.77 10.16 8.91
CA MET A 12 0.54 10.96 8.94
C MET A 12 -0.13 10.93 10.31
N ILE A 13 -0.04 9.79 11.03
CA ILE A 13 -0.48 9.69 12.43
C ILE A 13 0.38 10.59 13.33
N TYR A 14 1.70 10.62 13.12
CA TYR A 14 2.60 11.54 13.82
C TYR A 14 2.21 13.00 13.62
N LEU A 15 1.93 13.43 12.37
CA LEU A 15 1.45 14.80 12.12
C LEU A 15 0.14 15.12 12.84
N LYS A 16 -0.81 14.18 12.88
CA LYS A 16 -2.08 14.36 13.61
C LYS A 16 -1.87 14.47 15.12
N LEU A 17 -0.97 13.68 15.68
CA LEU A 17 -0.62 13.76 17.11
C LEU A 17 -0.02 15.13 17.44
N ARG A 18 0.87 15.64 16.57
CA ARG A 18 1.45 16.98 16.73
C ARG A 18 0.39 18.08 16.68
N LYS A 19 -0.58 17.99 15.74
CA LYS A 19 -1.72 18.92 15.66
C LYS A 19 -2.61 18.87 16.90
N ALA A 20 -2.73 17.71 17.54
CA ALA A 20 -3.46 17.54 18.79
C ALA A 20 -2.66 17.96 20.04
N GLY A 21 -1.49 18.57 19.87
CA GLY A 21 -0.62 19.00 20.98
C GLY A 21 0.13 17.86 21.67
N LYS A 22 0.07 16.62 21.17
CA LYS A 22 0.83 15.50 21.73
C LYS A 22 2.24 15.47 21.18
N GLN A 23 3.23 15.62 22.07
CA GLN A 23 4.65 15.54 21.74
C GLN A 23 5.17 14.09 21.75
N ASP A 24 4.46 13.19 21.08
CA ASP A 24 4.95 11.83 20.89
C ASP A 24 6.09 11.83 19.86
N ASN A 25 7.24 11.25 20.20
CA ASN A 25 8.35 11.07 19.26
C ASN A 25 7.92 10.17 18.08
N HIS A 26 8.34 10.50 16.84
CA HIS A 26 8.05 9.70 15.65
C HIS A 26 8.43 8.21 15.83
N LYS A 27 9.53 7.93 16.52
CA LYS A 27 10.00 6.56 16.84
C LYS A 27 8.97 5.77 17.63
N ARG A 28 8.29 6.42 18.58
CA ARG A 28 7.27 5.80 19.42
C ARG A 28 6.02 5.50 18.61
N VAL A 29 5.64 6.42 17.72
CA VAL A 29 4.51 6.24 16.80
C VAL A 29 4.75 5.06 15.88
N GLU A 30 5.95 4.92 15.30
CA GLU A 30 6.32 3.76 14.47
C GLU A 30 6.23 2.44 15.23
N ARG A 31 6.73 2.38 16.47
CA ARG A 31 6.63 1.18 17.31
C ARG A 31 5.18 0.80 17.59
N LEU A 32 4.36 1.76 17.99
CA LEU A 32 2.92 1.53 18.23
C LEU A 32 2.19 1.11 16.95
N TYR A 33 2.56 1.68 15.81
CA TYR A 33 1.98 1.35 14.50
C TYR A 33 2.28 -0.10 14.11
N THR A 34 3.52 -0.53 14.32
CA THR A 34 3.98 -1.91 14.09
C THR A 34 3.34 -2.87 15.08
N ALA A 35 3.31 -2.53 16.38
CA ALA A 35 2.69 -3.35 17.42
C ALA A 35 1.19 -3.55 17.19
N ALA A 36 0.50 -2.53 16.69
CA ALA A 36 -0.91 -2.59 16.33
C ALA A 36 -1.18 -3.31 14.99
N GLN A 37 -0.14 -3.82 14.31
CA GLN A 37 -0.21 -4.50 13.01
C GLN A 37 -1.01 -3.70 11.96
N LEU A 38 -0.94 -2.37 12.02
CA LEU A 38 -1.63 -1.47 11.10
C LEU A 38 -0.89 -1.29 9.77
N GLN A 39 0.29 -1.92 9.63
CA GLN A 39 0.95 -2.00 8.34
C GLN A 39 0.03 -2.76 7.37
N VAL A 40 -0.19 -2.15 6.20
CA VAL A 40 -0.87 -2.82 5.11
C VAL A 40 -0.03 -4.06 4.78
N LYS A 41 -0.52 -5.24 5.17
CA LYS A 41 0.10 -6.50 4.76
C LYS A 41 -0.10 -6.60 3.25
N CYS A 42 0.95 -6.32 2.49
CA CYS A 42 1.00 -6.72 1.09
C CYS A 42 0.93 -8.25 1.07
N LEU A 43 -0.22 -8.78 0.63
CA LEU A 43 -0.37 -10.21 0.41
C LEU A 43 0.70 -10.64 -0.59
N LYS A 44 1.39 -11.75 -0.31
CA LYS A 44 2.37 -12.31 -1.24
C LYS A 44 1.64 -12.60 -2.55
N HIS A 45 2.06 -11.92 -3.63
CA HIS A 45 1.53 -12.18 -4.95
C HIS A 45 1.80 -13.64 -5.29
N LYS A 46 0.75 -14.41 -5.60
CA LYS A 46 0.92 -15.77 -6.12
C LYS A 46 1.65 -15.62 -7.45
N LYS A 47 2.86 -16.18 -7.57
CA LYS A 47 3.57 -16.20 -8.85
C LYS A 47 2.69 -16.96 -9.84
N LEU A 48 2.02 -16.22 -10.72
CA LEU A 48 1.34 -16.83 -11.85
C LEU A 48 2.44 -17.49 -12.67
N THR A 49 2.38 -18.82 -12.79
CA THR A 49 3.17 -19.52 -13.80
C THR A 49 2.87 -18.84 -15.13
N ALA A 50 3.89 -18.55 -15.93
CA ALA A 50 3.63 -18.08 -17.28
C ALA A 50 2.83 -19.18 -17.99
N SER A 51 1.51 -19.04 -18.08
CA SER A 51 0.75 -19.73 -19.11
C SER A 51 1.46 -19.43 -20.42
N GLU A 52 1.53 -20.43 -21.30
CA GLU A 52 1.96 -20.25 -22.68
C GLU A 52 1.29 -18.97 -23.17
N ARG A 53 2.11 -17.95 -23.44
CA ARG A 53 1.59 -16.66 -23.91
C ARG A 53 0.93 -16.97 -25.24
N ASN A 54 -0.40 -17.00 -25.29
CA ASN A 54 -1.11 -17.11 -26.55
C ASN A 54 -0.80 -15.82 -27.32
N PRO A 55 0.00 -15.86 -28.40
CA PRO A 55 0.29 -14.66 -29.15
C PRO A 55 -1.03 -14.14 -29.73
N LEU A 56 -1.31 -12.87 -29.55
CA LEU A 56 -2.41 -12.21 -30.26
C LEU A 56 -2.23 -12.47 -31.75
N SER A 57 -3.29 -12.98 -32.40
CA SER A 57 -3.27 -13.22 -33.84
C SER A 57 -2.87 -11.93 -34.56
N ARG A 58 -1.87 -12.00 -35.44
CA ARG A 58 -1.53 -10.87 -36.30
C ARG A 58 -2.79 -10.42 -37.04
N SER A 59 -3.13 -9.13 -36.92
CA SER A 59 -4.18 -8.54 -37.76
C SER A 59 -3.81 -8.75 -39.22
N SER A 60 -4.67 -9.47 -39.95
CA SER A 60 -4.50 -9.75 -41.39
C SER A 60 -4.95 -8.58 -42.27
N THR A 61 -5.63 -7.61 -41.69
CA THR A 61 -6.17 -6.46 -42.41
C THR A 61 -5.37 -5.21 -42.06
N VAL A 62 -4.85 -4.56 -43.11
CA VAL A 62 -4.40 -3.18 -43.06
C VAL A 62 -5.64 -2.30 -42.99
N THR A 63 -5.77 -1.49 -41.94
CA THR A 63 -6.77 -0.43 -41.89
C THR A 63 -6.45 0.58 -42.99
N GLN A 64 -7.27 0.65 -44.04
CA GLN A 64 -7.18 1.74 -45.02
C GLN A 64 -7.80 3.00 -44.44
N VAL A 65 -7.12 4.12 -44.67
CA VAL A 65 -7.48 5.48 -44.21
C VAL A 65 -8.13 6.25 -45.34
#